data_AF-A0A3D9XAP3-F1
#
_entry.id   AF-A0A3D9XAP3-F1
#
_cell.length_a   1.000
_cell.length_b   1.000
_cell.length_c   1.000
_cell.angle_alpha   90.00
_cell.angle_beta   90.00
_cell.angle_gamma   90.00
#
_symmetry.space_group_name_H-M   'P 1'
#
loop_
_entity.id
_entity.type
_entity.pdbx_description
1 polymer ?
#
loop_
_entity_poly.entity_id
_entity_poly.type
_entity_poly.pdbx_seq_one_letter_code
_entity_poly.pdbx_strand_id
1 'polypeptide(L)'
;MRRKDEERAAAKLAKAMAMICVRNTMLENIHAGRGPRTKSGDFTDVFVVDAEGNRIPWTEVSRIDEDEMRDLMRQVVNRLYTFQLRIEEPEFQAFVDRWLVPTGRWDEPVLETDLGSTRFPEL
;
A
#
# COMPACT_ATOMS: atom_id res chain seq x y z
N MET A 1 -10.90 -18.43 -23.13
CA MET A 1 -10.74 -19.17 -21.85
C MET A 1 -9.40 -18.80 -21.24
N ARG A 2 -8.26 -19.22 -21.81
CA ARG A 2 -6.89 -18.90 -21.33
C ARG A 2 -6.66 -17.46 -20.83
N ARG A 3 -6.98 -16.42 -21.62
CA ARG A 3 -6.76 -15.02 -21.20
C ARG A 3 -7.54 -14.60 -19.95
N LYS A 4 -8.79 -15.07 -19.79
CA LYS A 4 -9.59 -14.76 -18.58
C LYS A 4 -9.03 -15.47 -17.35
N ASP A 5 -8.51 -16.68 -17.53
CA ASP A 5 -7.89 -17.46 -16.46
C ASP A 5 -6.55 -16.83 -16.03
N GLU A 6 -5.76 -16.35 -17.00
CA GLU A 6 -4.53 -15.57 -16.79
C GLU A 6 -4.82 -14.24 -16.07
N GLU A 7 -5.82 -13.47 -16.53
CA GLU A 7 -6.27 -12.23 -15.89
C GLU A 7 -6.70 -12.48 -14.43
N ARG A 8 -7.44 -13.56 -14.18
CA ARG A 8 -7.87 -13.94 -12.83
C ARG A 8 -6.70 -14.34 -11.94
N ALA A 9 -5.73 -15.09 -12.47
CA ALA A 9 -4.53 -15.47 -11.74
C ALA A 9 -3.68 -14.24 -11.40
N ALA A 10 -3.49 -13.33 -12.36
CA ALA A 10 -2.79 -12.07 -12.16
C ALA A 10 -3.48 -11.19 -11.11
N ALA A 11 -4.82 -11.09 -11.15
CA ALA A 11 -5.58 -10.33 -10.16
C ALA A 11 -5.42 -10.89 -8.75
N LYS A 12 -5.49 -12.22 -8.60
CA LYS A 12 -5.26 -12.90 -7.33
C LYS A 12 -3.85 -12.62 -6.79
N LEU A 13 -2.84 -12.71 -7.66
CA LEU A 13 -1.45 -12.44 -7.31
C LEU A 13 -1.24 -10.98 -6.89
N ALA A 14 -1.79 -10.03 -7.64
CA ALA A 14 -1.70 -8.61 -7.34
C ALA A 14 -2.31 -8.28 -5.97
N LYS A 15 -3.51 -8.79 -5.69
CA LYS A 15 -4.17 -8.63 -4.38
C LYS A 15 -3.33 -9.24 -3.25
N ALA A 16 -2.72 -10.41 -3.47
CA ALA A 16 -1.84 -11.05 -2.50
C ALA A 16 -0.59 -10.21 -2.22
N MET A 17 0.10 -9.74 -3.26
CA MET A 17 1.30 -8.91 -3.12
C MET A 17 0.98 -7.59 -2.41
N ALA A 18 -0.10 -6.91 -2.78
CA ALA A 18 -0.51 -5.69 -2.11
C ALA A 18 -0.87 -5.94 -0.63
N MET A 19 -1.59 -7.01 -0.30
CA MET A 19 -1.92 -7.32 1.09
C MET A 19 -0.68 -7.70 1.91
N ILE A 20 0.13 -8.64 1.43
CA ILE A 20 1.22 -9.24 2.19
C ILE A 20 2.47 -8.36 2.17
N CYS A 21 2.84 -7.83 1.01
CA CYS A 21 4.09 -7.09 0.83
C CYS A 21 3.96 -5.60 1.13
N VAL A 22 2.76 -5.02 1.03
CA VAL A 22 2.54 -3.57 1.22
C VAL A 22 1.69 -3.27 2.44
N ARG A 23 0.44 -3.72 2.48
CA ARG A 23 -0.48 -3.39 3.57
C ARG A 23 -0.01 -3.96 4.92
N ASN A 24 0.43 -5.21 4.96
CA ASN A 24 0.98 -5.87 6.16
C ASN A 24 2.43 -5.46 6.48
N THR A 25 2.69 -4.15 6.45
CA THR A 25 3.97 -3.53 6.84
C THR A 25 3.69 -2.45 7.90
N MET A 26 4.65 -1.54 8.13
CA MET A 26 4.42 -0.31 8.91
C MET A 26 3.15 0.45 8.47
N LEU A 27 2.74 0.33 7.21
CA LEU A 27 1.55 1.00 6.69
C LEU A 27 0.27 0.65 7.47
N GLU A 28 0.11 -0.58 7.95
CA GLU A 28 -1.06 -0.94 8.78
C GLU A 28 -1.02 -0.24 10.15
N ASN A 29 0.16 0.01 10.72
CA ASN A 29 0.28 0.75 11.98
C ASN A 29 -0.16 2.21 11.81
N ILE A 30 0.21 2.82 10.68
CA ILE A 30 -0.22 4.18 10.32
C ILE A 30 -1.74 4.20 10.11
N HIS A 31 -2.27 3.21 9.38
CA HIS A 31 -3.70 3.07 9.11
C HIS A 31 -4.53 2.82 10.38
N ALA A 32 -4.01 2.09 11.36
CA ALA A 32 -4.67 1.84 12.64
C ALA A 32 -4.68 3.06 13.57
N GLY A 33 -3.93 4.12 13.22
CA GLY A 33 -3.89 5.38 13.94
C GLY A 33 -5.26 6.10 13.96
N ARG A 34 -5.45 7.01 14.93
CA ARG A 34 -6.67 7.80 15.03
C ARG A 34 -6.66 8.91 13.97
N GLY A 35 -7.62 8.86 13.04
CA GLY A 35 -7.86 9.96 12.11
C GLY A 35 -8.50 11.20 12.79
N PRO A 36 -8.21 12.42 12.31
CA PRO A 36 -8.87 13.63 12.79
C PRO A 36 -10.34 13.68 12.35
N ARG A 37 -11.17 14.42 13.09
CA ARG A 37 -12.56 14.72 12.72
C ARG A 37 -12.63 16.12 12.11
N THR A 38 -13.30 16.25 10.97
CA THR A 38 -13.58 17.51 10.28
C THR A 38 -15.07 17.81 10.33
N LYS A 39 -15.43 19.10 10.37
CA LYS A 39 -16.81 19.58 10.21
C LYS A 39 -17.11 19.98 8.77
N SER A 40 -16.12 20.47 8.02
CA SER A 40 -16.27 20.86 6.63
C SER A 40 -16.34 19.65 5.68
N GLY A 41 -15.72 18.53 6.06
CA GLY A 41 -15.62 17.32 5.24
C GLY A 41 -14.41 17.31 4.29
N ASP A 42 -13.81 18.47 4.03
CA ASP A 42 -12.61 18.65 3.20
C ASP A 42 -11.32 18.83 4.00
N PHE A 43 -11.40 18.73 5.34
CA PHE A 43 -10.28 18.86 6.27
C PHE A 43 -9.57 20.23 6.29
N THR A 44 -10.13 21.26 5.65
CA THR A 44 -9.58 22.64 5.71
C THR A 44 -9.69 23.24 7.11
N ASP A 45 -10.52 22.67 7.98
CA ASP A 45 -10.69 23.03 9.39
C ASP A 45 -9.79 22.24 10.36
N VAL A 46 -8.93 21.35 9.84
CA VAL A 46 -8.04 20.50 10.65
C VAL A 46 -6.58 20.96 10.52
N PHE A 47 -5.90 21.08 11.66
CA PHE A 47 -4.51 21.52 11.75
C PHE A 47 -3.71 20.60 12.67
N VAL A 48 -2.44 20.41 12.35
CA VAL A 48 -1.44 19.93 13.30
C VAL A 48 -0.76 21.15 13.91
N VAL A 49 -0.61 21.17 15.23
CA VAL A 49 0.17 22.18 15.93
C VAL A 49 1.47 21.51 16.34
N ASP A 50 2.59 22.00 15.82
CA ASP A 50 3.91 21.47 16.16
C ASP A 50 4.41 22.04 17.51
N ALA A 51 5.60 21.62 17.92
CA ALA A 51 6.20 22.05 19.18
C ALA A 51 6.59 23.54 19.21
N GLU A 52 6.71 24.18 18.05
CA GLU A 52 7.00 25.62 17.93
C GLU A 52 5.71 26.46 17.90
N GLY A 53 4.54 25.81 17.87
CA GLY A 53 3.24 26.47 17.82
C GLY A 53 2.78 26.80 16.40
N ASN A 54 3.49 26.33 15.36
CA ASN A 54 3.05 26.50 13.99
C ASN A 54 1.80 25.67 13.74
N ARG A 55 0.82 26.27 13.05
CA ARG A 55 -0.40 25.57 12.62
C ARG A 55 -0.24 25.14 11.18
N ILE A 56 0.00 23.86 10.97
CA ILE A 56 0.16 23.27 9.64
C ILE A 56 -1.20 22.70 9.22
N PRO A 57 -1.77 23.14 8.07
CA PRO A 57 -3.00 22.55 7.55
C PRO A 57 -2.85 21.04 7.37
N TRP A 58 -3.83 20.24 7.80
CA TRP A 58 -3.78 18.78 7.67
C TRP A 58 -3.51 18.31 6.23
N THR A 59 -3.97 19.08 5.24
CA THR A 59 -3.76 18.84 3.81
C THR A 59 -2.31 18.99 3.37
N GLU A 60 -1.49 19.72 4.13
CA GLU A 60 -0.07 20.00 3.84
C GLU A 60 0.89 19.21 4.73
N VAL A 61 0.39 18.57 5.79
CA VAL A 61 1.20 17.74 6.69
C VAL A 61 1.75 16.53 5.95
N SER A 62 3.08 16.38 5.98
CA SER A 62 3.71 15.09 5.66
C SER A 62 3.34 14.07 6.73
N ARG A 63 2.75 12.95 6.32
CA ARG A 63 2.22 11.91 7.22
C ARG A 63 3.22 10.77 7.46
N ILE A 64 4.27 10.71 6.65
CA ILE A 64 5.33 9.71 6.70
C ILE A 64 6.63 10.49 6.53
N ASP A 65 7.52 10.45 7.51
CA ASP A 65 8.82 11.08 7.40
C ASP A 65 9.81 10.24 6.54
N GLU A 66 11.02 10.75 6.32
CA GLU A 66 12.00 10.09 5.47
C GLU A 66 12.49 8.75 6.04
N ASP A 67 12.64 8.66 7.36
CA ASP A 67 13.10 7.45 8.03
C ASP A 67 12.00 6.37 8.02
N GLU A 68 10.75 6.77 8.25
CA GLU A 68 9.56 5.94 8.11
C GLU A 68 9.37 5.45 6.68
N MET A 69 9.53 6.33 5.68
CA MET A 69 9.45 5.96 4.26
C MET A 69 10.55 4.96 3.89
N ARG A 70 11.78 5.18 4.36
CA ARG A 70 12.89 4.26 4.13
C ARG A 70 12.64 2.89 4.76
N ASP A 71 12.10 2.84 5.98
CA ASP A 71 11.74 1.56 6.61
C ASP A 71 10.60 0.85 5.87
N LEU A 72 9.54 1.59 5.49
CA LEU A 72 8.43 1.07 4.70
C LEU A 72 8.93 0.43 3.40
N MET A 73 9.77 1.14 2.63
CA MET A 73 10.28 0.63 1.36
C MET A 73 11.20 -0.58 1.54
N ARG A 74 12.06 -0.58 2.57
CA ARG A 74 12.87 -1.76 2.92
C ARG A 74 11.99 -2.98 3.20
N GLN A 75 10.92 -2.79 3.99
CA GLN A 75 9.96 -3.82 4.34
C GLN A 75 9.22 -4.37 3.11
N VAL A 76 8.82 -3.50 2.18
CA VAL A 76 8.15 -3.88 0.93
C VAL A 76 9.09 -4.67 0.03
N VAL A 77 10.29 -4.16 -0.24
CA VAL A 77 11.27 -4.78 -1.14
C VAL A 77 11.66 -6.18 -0.64
N ASN A 78 11.98 -6.32 0.65
CA ASN A 78 12.37 -7.61 1.22
C ASN A 78 11.24 -8.65 1.13
N ARG A 79 9.99 -8.22 1.35
CA ARG A 79 8.83 -9.10 1.24
C ARG A 79 8.54 -9.48 -0.20
N LEU A 80 8.64 -8.54 -1.16
CA LEU A 80 8.49 -8.84 -2.58
C LEU A 80 9.55 -9.84 -3.06
N TYR A 81 10.82 -9.63 -2.67
CA TYR A 81 11.91 -10.55 -3.00
C TYR A 81 11.64 -11.96 -2.45
N THR A 82 11.24 -12.04 -1.17
CA THR A 82 10.91 -13.31 -0.52
C THR A 82 9.70 -13.98 -1.18
N PHE A 83 8.67 -13.20 -1.51
CA PHE A 83 7.47 -13.70 -2.19
C PHE A 83 7.84 -14.33 -3.53
N GLN A 84 8.67 -13.66 -4.34
CA GLN A 84 9.13 -14.18 -5.63
C GLN A 84 9.93 -15.48 -5.50
N LEU A 85 10.80 -15.58 -4.51
CA LEU A 85 11.59 -16.79 -4.29
C LEU A 85 10.76 -17.98 -3.81
N ARG A 86 9.67 -17.73 -3.07
CA ARG A 86 8.94 -18.77 -2.34
C ARG A 86 7.55 -19.09 -2.92
N ILE A 87 7.08 -18.36 -3.93
CA ILE A 87 5.70 -18.50 -4.44
C ILE A 87 5.38 -19.90 -4.98
N GLU A 88 6.38 -20.68 -5.37
CA GLU A 88 6.22 -22.05 -5.84
C GLU A 88 6.20 -23.09 -4.70
N GLU A 89 6.55 -22.69 -3.47
CA GLU A 89 6.52 -23.58 -2.30
C GLU A 89 5.07 -23.82 -1.84
N PRO A 90 4.59 -25.08 -1.73
CA PRO A 90 3.20 -25.37 -1.37
C PRO A 90 2.75 -24.76 -0.03
N GLU A 91 3.65 -24.76 0.96
CA GLU A 91 3.39 -24.18 2.29
C GLU A 91 3.21 -22.66 2.22
N PHE A 92 3.98 -21.98 1.37
CA PHE A 92 3.87 -20.55 1.17
C PHE A 92 2.61 -20.20 0.37
N GLN A 93 2.22 -21.01 -0.61
CA GLN A 93 0.95 -20.84 -1.31
C GLN A 93 -0.26 -20.94 -0.36
N ALA A 94 -0.26 -21.93 0.55
CA ALA A 94 -1.29 -22.05 1.57
C ALA A 94 -1.34 -20.82 2.51
N PHE A 95 -0.17 -20.27 2.85
CA PHE A 95 -0.08 -19.00 3.58
C PHE A 95 -0.70 -17.84 2.79
N VAL A 96 -0.38 -17.69 1.50
CA VAL A 96 -0.93 -16.65 0.62
C VAL A 96 -2.45 -16.72 0.54
N ASP A 97 -3.00 -17.93 0.35
CA ASP A 97 -4.45 -18.13 0.23
C ASP A 97 -5.21 -17.66 1.49
N ARG A 98 -4.65 -17.88 2.68
CA ARG A 98 -5.24 -17.38 3.93
C ARG A 98 -5.32 -15.86 4.00
N TRP A 99 -4.30 -15.18 3.47
CA TRP A 99 -4.22 -13.71 3.47
C TRP A 99 -5.06 -13.04 2.36
N LEU A 100 -5.64 -13.82 1.45
CA LEU A 100 -6.52 -13.29 0.42
C LEU A 100 -7.97 -13.13 0.87
N VAL A 101 -8.39 -13.75 1.97
CA VAL A 101 -9.78 -13.61 2.46
C VAL A 101 -10.19 -12.15 2.67
N PRO A 102 -9.36 -11.27 3.29
CA PRO A 102 -9.72 -9.86 3.47
C PRO A 102 -9.79 -9.03 2.18
N THR A 103 -9.12 -9.46 1.10
CA THR A 103 -9.05 -8.71 -0.17
C THR A 103 -10.30 -8.88 -1.04
N GLY A 104 -11.25 -9.73 -0.62
CA GLY A 104 -12.52 -9.95 -1.33
C GLY A 104 -13.42 -8.70 -1.44
N ARG A 105 -13.13 -7.65 -0.66
CA ARG A 105 -13.82 -6.35 -0.74
C ARG A 105 -13.07 -5.30 -1.56
N TRP A 106 -11.88 -5.62 -2.05
CA TRP A 106 -11.09 -4.69 -2.87
C TRP A 106 -11.60 -4.73 -4.31
N ASP A 107 -11.54 -3.58 -4.98
CA ASP A 107 -11.79 -3.48 -6.41
C ASP A 107 -10.87 -4.44 -7.19
N GLU A 108 -11.33 -4.87 -8.36
CA GLU A 108 -10.50 -5.68 -9.25
C GLU A 108 -9.41 -4.81 -9.89
N PRO A 109 -8.16 -5.32 -10.00
CA PRO A 109 -7.09 -4.55 -10.61
C PRO A 109 -7.40 -4.30 -12.08
N VAL A 110 -7.09 -3.10 -12.53
CA VAL A 110 -7.18 -2.68 -13.93
C VAL A 110 -5.77 -2.47 -14.46
N LEU A 111 -5.53 -2.83 -15.72
CA LEU A 111 -4.25 -2.57 -16.37
C LEU A 111 -4.06 -1.07 -16.57
N GLU A 112 -3.07 -0.49 -15.91
CA GLU A 112 -2.62 0.88 -16.14
C GLU A 112 -1.73 0.93 -17.39
N THR A 113 -2.29 1.41 -18.51
CA THR A 113 -1.59 1.40 -19.81
C THR A 113 -0.47 2.42 -19.93
N ASP A 114 -0.43 3.41 -19.04
CA ASP A 114 0.56 4.49 -18.97
C ASP A 114 1.67 4.22 -17.94
N LEU A 115 1.57 3.14 -17.16
CA LEU A 115 2.59 2.75 -16.21
C LEU A 115 3.92 2.46 -16.92
N GLY A 116 4.94 3.28 -16.65
CA GLY A 116 6.26 3.22 -17.31
C GLY A 116 6.47 4.24 -18.45
N SER A 117 5.44 5.03 -18.79
CA SER A 117 5.57 6.16 -19.71
C SER A 117 5.96 7.47 -19.03
N THR A 118 5.91 7.51 -17.70
CA THR A 118 6.33 8.65 -16.88
C THR A 118 7.84 8.81 -16.92
N ARG A 119 8.33 9.91 -17.52
CA ARG A 119 9.74 10.31 -17.37
C ARG A 119 9.98 10.71 -15.92
N PHE A 120 10.91 10.05 -15.26
CA PHE A 120 11.46 10.56 -14.00
C PHE A 120 12.15 11.90 -14.29
N PRO A 121 11.92 12.95 -13.49
CA PRO A 121 12.77 14.13 -13.52
C PRO A 121 14.22 13.67 -13.31
N GLU A 122 15.15 14.13 -14.13
CA GLU A 122 16.58 13.90 -13.92
C GLU A 122 16.95 14.48 -12.54
N LEU A 123 17.52 13.63 -11.67
CA LEU A 123 18.02 13.96 -10.34
C LEU A 123 19.30 14.80 -10.41
#